data_AF-A0A2S2PIJ6-F1
#
_entry.id   AF-A0A2S2PIJ6-F1
#
_cell.length_a   1.000
_cell.length_b   1.000
_cell.length_c   1.000
_cell.angle_alpha   90.00
_cell.angle_beta   90.00
_cell.angle_gamma   90.00
#
_symmetry.space_group_name_H-M   'P 1'
#
loop_
_entity.id
_entity.type
_entity.pdbx_description
1 polymer ?
#
loop_
_entity_poly.entity_id
_entity_poly.type
_entity_poly.pdbx_seq_one_letter_code
_entity_poly.pdbx_strand_id
1 'polypeptide(L)'
;MHIEVSVALNFVISYLYNKLPRRRVNIFGEELEKCLTEKFAGHWYPEKPYRGSAYRCIKTGSPIDPVFEKASRESGVAIQDILENLPQDLAVWVDPGEVSYRIGEKGAVKILYNENSGGLQFDTHDDRTADRECVAEFIWALA
;
A
#
# COMPACT_ATOMS: atom_id res chain seq x y z
N MET A 1 8.77 8.18 7.52
CA MET A 1 7.67 7.23 7.81
C MET A 1 6.34 7.71 7.25
N HIS A 2 5.88 8.93 7.57
CA HIS A 2 4.57 9.41 7.12
C HIS A 2 4.38 9.34 5.61
N ILE A 3 5.32 9.91 4.83
CA ILE A 3 5.25 9.92 3.37
C ILE A 3 5.20 8.49 2.83
N GLU A 4 6.07 7.61 3.31
CA GLU A 4 6.18 6.23 2.84
C GLU A 4 4.90 5.42 3.15
N VAL A 5 4.33 5.62 4.34
CA VAL A 5 3.03 5.02 4.71
C VAL A 5 1.93 5.55 3.80
N SER A 6 1.85 6.86 3.56
CA SER A 6 0.83 7.44 2.67
C SER A 6 0.97 6.94 1.22
N VAL A 7 2.18 6.81 0.71
CA VAL A 7 2.44 6.26 -0.64
C VAL A 7 1.95 4.81 -0.72
N ALA A 8 2.33 3.97 0.25
CA ALA A 8 1.90 2.57 0.30
C ALA A 8 0.37 2.45 0.44
N LEU A 9 -0.23 3.28 1.29
CA LEU A 9 -1.67 3.32 1.51
C LEU A 9 -2.40 3.66 0.21
N ASN A 10 -2.02 4.76 -0.44
CA ASN A 10 -2.63 5.23 -1.68
C ASN A 10 -2.51 4.19 -2.79
N PHE A 11 -1.35 3.53 -2.90
CA PHE A 11 -1.16 2.43 -3.83
C PHE A 11 -2.15 1.29 -3.56
N VAL A 12 -2.30 0.85 -2.31
CA VAL A 12 -3.22 -0.25 -1.95
C VAL A 12 -4.68 0.13 -2.18
N ILE A 13 -5.14 1.28 -1.67
CA ILE A 13 -6.56 1.67 -1.75
C ILE A 13 -6.98 2.06 -3.18
N SER A 14 -6.03 2.39 -4.07
CA SER A 14 -6.31 2.68 -5.48
C SER A 14 -7.01 1.53 -6.20
N TYR A 15 -6.71 0.28 -5.83
CA TYR A 15 -7.36 -0.91 -6.37
C TYR A 15 -8.82 -1.08 -5.88
N LEU A 16 -9.19 -0.42 -4.79
CA LEU A 16 -10.51 -0.56 -4.16
C LEU A 16 -11.48 0.54 -4.60
N TYR A 17 -10.95 1.70 -5.01
CA TYR A 17 -11.76 2.76 -5.60
C TYR A 17 -12.47 2.26 -6.87
N ASN A 18 -13.69 2.74 -7.09
CA ASN A 18 -14.60 2.31 -8.17
C ASN A 18 -15.03 0.83 -8.13
N LYS A 19 -14.56 0.05 -7.14
CA LYS A 19 -14.96 -1.34 -6.90
C LYS A 19 -15.81 -1.51 -5.65
N LEU A 20 -15.48 -0.75 -4.60
CA LEU A 20 -16.18 -0.77 -3.32
C LEU A 20 -16.79 0.60 -2.98
N PRO A 21 -17.76 0.68 -2.06
CA PRO A 21 -18.37 1.96 -1.68
C PRO A 21 -17.32 2.96 -1.18
N ARG A 22 -17.18 4.11 -1.84
CA ARG A 22 -16.13 5.11 -1.55
C ARG A 22 -15.99 5.44 -0.07
N ARG A 23 -17.10 5.66 0.64
CA ARG A 23 -17.08 5.93 2.09
C ARG A 23 -16.41 4.81 2.88
N ARG A 24 -16.63 3.56 2.50
CA ARG A 24 -16.03 2.39 3.14
C ARG A 24 -14.56 2.24 2.79
N VAL A 25 -14.16 2.54 1.56
CA VAL A 25 -12.74 2.57 1.15
C VAL A 25 -11.96 3.62 1.93
N ASN A 26 -12.54 4.81 2.15
CA ASN A 26 -11.90 5.86 2.95
C ASN A 26 -11.67 5.40 4.40
N ILE A 27 -12.69 4.84 5.04
CA ILE A 27 -12.56 4.32 6.41
C ILE A 27 -11.53 3.17 6.46
N PHE A 28 -11.55 2.27 5.47
CA PHE A 28 -10.53 1.22 5.37
C PHE A 28 -9.11 1.80 5.26
N GLY A 29 -8.92 2.86 4.46
CA GLY A 29 -7.65 3.56 4.36
C GLY A 29 -7.20 4.15 5.70
N GLU A 30 -8.08 4.87 6.40
CA GLU A 30 -7.79 5.44 7.73
C GLU A 30 -7.41 4.35 8.75
N GLU A 31 -8.14 3.23 8.78
CA GLU A 31 -7.86 2.13 9.70
C GLU A 31 -6.58 1.38 9.34
N LEU A 32 -6.30 1.21 8.04
CA LEU A 32 -5.04 0.62 7.58
C LEU A 32 -3.85 1.51 7.94
N GLU A 33 -3.94 2.82 7.75
CA GLU A 33 -2.88 3.76 8.13
C GLU A 33 -2.54 3.67 9.63
N LYS A 34 -3.57 3.63 10.50
CA LYS A 34 -3.39 3.43 11.94
C LYS A 34 -2.68 2.11 12.22
N CYS A 35 -3.13 1.01 11.62
CA CYS A 35 -2.53 -0.31 11.80
C CYS A 35 -1.06 -0.35 11.35
N LEU A 36 -0.72 0.28 10.22
CA LEU A 36 0.66 0.35 9.73
C LEU A 36 1.54 1.18 10.67
N THR A 37 1.05 2.33 11.12
CA THR A 37 1.77 3.21 12.05
C THR A 37 2.06 2.50 13.37
N GLU A 38 1.06 1.80 13.93
CA GLU A 38 1.22 0.96 15.13
C GLU A 38 2.21 -0.17 14.90
N LYS A 39 2.08 -0.90 13.78
CA LYS A 39 2.97 -2.01 13.42
C LYS A 39 4.41 -1.54 13.33
N PHE A 40 4.67 -0.40 12.68
CA PHE A 40 6.02 0.09 12.39
C PHE A 40 6.67 0.79 13.59
N ALA A 41 5.91 1.17 14.61
CA ALA A 41 6.43 1.77 15.83
C ALA A 41 7.53 0.89 16.46
N GLY A 42 8.66 1.51 16.82
CA GLY A 42 9.85 0.83 17.34
C GLY A 42 10.64 0.00 16.32
N HIS A 43 10.15 -0.11 15.09
CA HIS A 43 10.74 -0.87 13.99
C HIS A 43 11.06 0.02 12.78
N TRP A 44 11.33 1.31 12.99
CA TRP A 44 11.70 2.26 11.93
C TRP A 44 13.13 2.75 12.18
N TYR A 45 14.06 2.47 11.25
CA TYR A 45 15.49 2.75 11.43
C TYR A 45 16.06 3.52 10.22
N PRO A 46 15.96 4.86 10.19
CA PRO A 46 16.42 5.67 9.05
C PRO A 46 17.88 5.44 8.66
N GLU A 47 18.76 5.19 9.63
CA GLU A 47 20.20 4.98 9.41
C GLU A 47 20.50 3.57 8.87
N LYS A 48 19.55 2.64 8.99
CA LYS A 48 19.64 1.27 8.48
C LYS A 48 18.29 0.86 7.88
N PRO A 49 17.88 1.42 6.72
CA PRO A 49 16.52 1.30 6.20
C PRO A 49 16.00 -0.14 6.12
N TYR A 50 16.86 -1.06 5.67
CA TYR A 50 16.48 -2.47 5.51
C TYR A 50 16.37 -3.26 6.82
N ARG A 51 16.84 -2.72 7.95
CA ARG A 51 16.61 -3.36 9.26
C ARG A 51 15.11 -3.39 9.54
N GLY A 52 14.55 -4.58 9.74
CA GLY A 52 13.12 -4.76 9.97
C GLY A 52 12.24 -4.67 8.71
N SER A 53 12.82 -4.60 7.51
CA SER A 53 12.05 -4.51 6.25
C SER A 53 11.08 -5.68 6.07
N ALA A 54 11.51 -6.92 6.35
CA ALA A 54 10.63 -8.09 6.28
C ALA A 54 9.46 -8.04 7.27
N TYR A 55 9.65 -7.39 8.44
CA TYR A 55 8.57 -7.19 9.41
C TYR A 55 7.59 -6.11 8.95
N ARG A 56 8.09 -5.01 8.36
CA ARG A 56 7.25 -3.92 7.83
C ARG A 56 6.57 -4.26 6.52
N CYS A 57 7.07 -5.24 5.78
CA CYS A 57 6.44 -5.75 4.57
C CYS A 57 4.98 -6.15 4.86
N ILE A 58 4.07 -5.70 4.01
CA ILE A 58 2.65 -6.11 4.02
C ILE A 58 2.36 -6.92 2.77
N LYS A 59 1.59 -8.00 2.91
CA LYS A 59 1.31 -8.92 1.81
C LYS A 59 -0.10 -9.48 1.84
N THR A 60 -0.63 -9.79 0.67
CA THR A 60 -1.97 -10.39 0.47
C THR A 60 -1.92 -11.89 0.13
N GLY A 61 -0.72 -12.46 -0.05
CA GLY A 61 -0.52 -13.91 -0.19
C GLY A 61 -0.84 -14.67 1.11
N SER A 62 -0.70 -16.00 1.12
CA SER A 62 -0.96 -16.81 2.31
C SER A 62 0.30 -16.98 3.19
N PRO A 63 0.26 -16.63 4.49
CA PRO A 63 -0.81 -15.95 5.21
C PRO A 63 -0.87 -14.44 4.90
N ILE A 64 -2.08 -13.88 4.93
CA ILE A 64 -2.35 -12.45 4.73
C ILE A 64 -1.78 -11.67 5.91
N ASP A 65 -1.31 -10.44 5.66
CA ASP A 65 -0.86 -9.58 6.75
C ASP A 65 -2.03 -9.18 7.67
N PRO A 66 -1.94 -9.35 9.00
CA PRO A 66 -3.05 -9.09 9.92
C PRO A 66 -3.58 -7.64 9.90
N VAL A 67 -2.80 -6.68 9.40
CA VAL A 67 -3.27 -5.29 9.27
C VAL A 67 -4.46 -5.17 8.32
N PHE A 68 -4.54 -6.00 7.27
CA PHE A 68 -5.67 -6.02 6.34
C PHE A 68 -6.95 -6.52 7.03
N GLU A 69 -6.84 -7.59 7.82
CA GLU A 69 -7.98 -8.15 8.56
C GLU A 69 -8.50 -7.19 9.64
N LYS A 70 -7.59 -6.49 10.34
CA LYS A 70 -7.95 -5.46 11.33
C LYS A 70 -8.66 -4.29 10.64
N ALA A 71 -8.07 -3.71 9.60
CA ALA A 71 -8.67 -2.58 8.87
C ALA A 71 -10.01 -2.94 8.19
N SER A 72 -10.12 -4.16 7.64
CA SER A 72 -11.37 -4.70 7.09
C SER A 72 -12.49 -4.73 8.13
N ARG A 73 -12.21 -5.27 9.33
CA ARG A 73 -13.16 -5.36 10.42
C ARG A 73 -13.67 -4.00 10.88
N GLU A 74 -12.75 -3.06 11.11
CA GLU A 74 -13.10 -1.72 11.62
C GLU A 74 -13.84 -0.87 10.55
N SER A 75 -13.52 -1.05 9.27
CA SER A 75 -14.21 -0.36 8.17
C SER A 75 -15.57 -0.98 7.81
N GLY A 76 -15.84 -2.21 8.25
CA GLY A 76 -17.04 -2.97 7.92
C GLY A 76 -17.09 -3.42 6.46
N VAL A 77 -15.92 -3.60 5.82
CA VAL A 77 -15.78 -4.19 4.48
C VAL A 77 -15.35 -5.64 4.67
N ALA A 78 -15.97 -6.60 4.00
CA ALA A 78 -15.54 -7.98 4.12
C ALA A 78 -14.09 -8.14 3.60
N ILE A 79 -13.26 -8.88 4.33
CA ILE A 79 -11.86 -9.09 3.93
C ILE A 79 -11.77 -9.71 2.52
N GLN A 80 -12.72 -10.58 2.19
CA GLN A 80 -12.81 -11.21 0.88
C GLN A 80 -13.02 -10.19 -0.24
N ASP A 81 -13.89 -9.19 -0.05
CA ASP A 81 -14.14 -8.12 -1.03
C ASP A 81 -12.86 -7.28 -1.26
N ILE A 82 -12.04 -7.08 -0.23
CA ILE A 82 -10.75 -6.38 -0.35
C ILE A 82 -9.78 -7.25 -1.16
N LEU A 83 -9.62 -8.52 -0.80
CA LEU A 83 -8.67 -9.43 -1.44
C LEU A 83 -9.00 -9.70 -2.91
N GLU A 84 -10.27 -9.79 -3.28
CA GLU A 84 -10.72 -10.01 -4.67
C GLU A 84 -10.38 -8.83 -5.59
N ASN A 85 -10.24 -7.63 -5.03
CA ASN A 85 -9.89 -6.43 -5.80
C ASN A 85 -8.39 -6.11 -5.76
N LEU A 86 -7.62 -6.71 -4.84
CA LEU A 86 -6.16 -6.54 -4.79
C LEU A 86 -5.44 -7.52 -5.73
N PRO A 87 -4.26 -7.15 -6.25
CA PRO A 87 -3.43 -8.09 -7.00
C PRO A 87 -3.09 -9.33 -6.17
N GLN A 88 -3.13 -10.49 -6.82
CA GLN A 88 -2.75 -11.76 -6.20
C GLN A 88 -1.25 -11.74 -5.83
N ASP A 89 -0.94 -12.25 -4.63
CA ASP A 89 0.41 -12.31 -4.07
C ASP A 89 1.13 -10.96 -4.07
N LEU A 90 0.39 -9.88 -3.80
CA LEU A 90 0.96 -8.56 -3.60
C LEU A 90 1.85 -8.58 -2.34
N ALA A 91 3.03 -8.00 -2.46
CA ALA A 91 3.90 -7.65 -1.35
C ALA A 91 4.34 -6.19 -1.51
N VAL A 92 4.26 -5.40 -0.43
CA VAL A 92 4.69 -4.00 -0.40
C VAL A 92 5.69 -3.84 0.74
N TRP A 93 6.88 -3.32 0.44
CA TRP A 93 7.90 -2.96 1.41
C TRP A 93 7.81 -1.45 1.66
N VAL A 94 7.72 -1.09 2.94
CA VAL A 94 7.65 0.30 3.40
C VAL A 94 8.86 0.54 4.28
N ASP A 95 9.91 1.09 3.68
CA ASP A 95 11.21 1.26 4.30
C ASP A 95 11.57 2.75 4.36
N PRO A 96 12.41 3.20 5.32
CA PRO A 96 12.87 4.59 5.35
C PRO A 96 13.46 5.03 4.01
N GLY A 97 12.85 6.04 3.38
CA GLY A 97 13.28 6.58 2.10
C GLY A 97 12.89 5.77 0.86
N GLU A 98 12.20 4.62 0.99
CA GLU A 98 11.77 3.81 -0.15
C GLU A 98 10.45 3.08 0.09
N VAL A 99 9.56 3.11 -0.92
CA VAL A 99 8.41 2.20 -1.01
C VAL A 99 8.52 1.42 -2.29
N SER A 100 8.47 0.10 -2.18
CA SER A 100 8.53 -0.81 -3.32
C SER A 100 7.50 -1.92 -3.19
N TYR A 101 7.17 -2.57 -4.30
CA TYR A 101 6.19 -3.64 -4.33
C TYR A 101 6.55 -4.73 -5.33
N ARG A 102 5.91 -5.88 -5.16
CA ARG A 102 5.94 -7.00 -6.10
C ARG A 102 4.54 -7.56 -6.23
N ILE A 103 4.13 -7.86 -7.45
CA ILE A 103 2.88 -8.58 -7.75
C ILE A 103 3.22 -9.96 -8.30
N GLY A 104 2.63 -11.01 -7.72
CA GLY A 104 2.94 -12.39 -8.06
C GLY A 104 4.26 -12.89 -7.45
N GLU A 105 4.36 -14.19 -7.16
CA GLU A 105 5.56 -14.80 -6.56
C GLU A 105 6.83 -14.58 -7.39
N LYS A 106 6.69 -14.58 -8.72
CA LYS A 106 7.78 -14.41 -9.70
C LYS A 106 7.87 -12.99 -10.29
N GLY A 107 7.09 -12.05 -9.74
CA GLY A 107 7.13 -10.66 -10.20
C GLY A 107 8.46 -9.98 -9.91
N ALA A 108 8.81 -9.00 -10.74
CA ALA A 108 9.90 -8.09 -10.43
C ALA A 108 9.47 -7.14 -9.30
N VAL A 109 10.44 -6.72 -8.47
CA VAL A 109 10.23 -5.64 -7.51
C VAL A 109 10.25 -4.31 -8.27
N LYS A 110 9.25 -3.47 -8.02
CA LYS A 110 9.10 -2.13 -8.60
C LYS A 110 9.10 -1.08 -7.50
N ILE A 111 9.66 0.08 -7.78
CA ILE A 111 9.73 1.21 -6.84
C ILE A 111 8.51 2.12 -7.07
N LEU A 112 7.81 2.49 -6.00
CA LEU A 112 6.75 3.50 -5.99
C LEU A 112 7.30 4.86 -5.55
N TYR A 113 8.19 4.85 -4.57
CA TYR A 113 8.81 6.05 -4.01
C TYR A 113 10.25 5.76 -3.66
N ASN A 114 11.14 6.70 -3.99
CA ASN A 114 12.53 6.70 -3.55
C ASN A 114 12.97 8.15 -3.32
N GLU A 115 13.35 8.46 -2.08
CA GLU A 115 13.73 9.81 -1.64
C GLU A 115 14.92 10.38 -2.44
N ASN A 116 15.89 9.53 -2.81
CA ASN A 116 17.10 9.94 -3.53
C ASN A 116 16.87 10.22 -5.02
N SER A 117 15.71 9.82 -5.56
CA SER A 117 15.43 9.90 -7.00
C SER A 117 14.52 11.07 -7.37
N GLY A 118 14.27 12.00 -6.44
CA GLY A 118 13.42 13.18 -6.68
C GLY A 118 11.90 12.93 -6.53
N GLY A 119 11.49 11.85 -5.87
CA GLY A 119 10.08 11.57 -5.56
C GLY A 119 9.47 10.40 -6.33
N LEU A 120 8.13 10.35 -6.39
CA LEU A 120 7.33 9.24 -6.92
C LEU A 120 7.77 8.80 -8.33
N GLN A 121 8.02 7.51 -8.51
CA GLN A 121 8.27 6.91 -9.83
C GLN A 121 7.09 6.00 -10.19
N PHE A 122 6.26 6.42 -11.13
CA PHE A 122 5.17 5.59 -11.65
C PHE A 122 5.57 4.99 -13.00
N ASP A 123 5.72 3.68 -13.02
CA ASP A 123 6.06 2.89 -14.19
C ASP A 123 4.81 2.72 -15.09
N THR A 124 4.78 3.40 -16.23
CA THR A 124 3.60 3.55 -17.12
C THR A 124 3.29 2.31 -17.98
N HIS A 125 3.73 1.12 -17.58
CA HIS A 125 3.68 -0.10 -18.40
C HIS A 125 2.77 -1.23 -17.91
N ASP A 126 1.83 -0.96 -16.98
CA ASP A 126 0.78 -1.93 -16.64
C ASP A 126 -0.62 -1.39 -16.98
N ASP A 127 -1.15 -1.84 -18.13
CA ASP A 127 -2.46 -1.50 -18.71
C ASP A 127 -3.68 -2.00 -17.88
N ARG A 128 -3.47 -2.41 -16.63
CA ARG A 128 -4.52 -2.89 -15.72
C ARG A 128 -4.75 -1.98 -14.50
N THR A 129 -4.24 -0.76 -14.52
CA THR A 129 -4.58 0.24 -13.50
C THR A 129 -6.01 0.74 -13.72
N ALA A 130 -6.88 0.47 -12.74
CA ALA A 130 -8.20 1.07 -12.65
C ALA A 130 -8.07 2.60 -12.78
N ASP A 131 -8.72 3.14 -13.80
CA ASP A 131 -8.87 4.56 -14.13
C ASP A 131 -7.65 5.44 -13.81
N ARG A 132 -6.76 5.56 -14.80
CA ARG A 132 -5.61 6.48 -14.83
C ARG A 132 -5.98 7.91 -14.41
N GLU A 133 -7.24 8.32 -14.61
CA GLU A 133 -7.77 9.62 -14.16
C GLU A 133 -7.99 9.69 -12.65
N CYS A 134 -8.57 8.65 -12.02
CA CYS A 134 -8.82 8.65 -10.57
C CYS A 134 -7.52 8.65 -9.75
N VAL A 135 -6.52 7.88 -10.18
CA VAL A 135 -5.22 7.83 -9.50
C VAL A 135 -4.45 9.14 -9.70
N ALA A 136 -4.48 9.72 -10.91
CA ALA A 136 -3.84 11.00 -11.17
C ALA A 136 -4.50 12.15 -10.40
N GLU A 137 -5.84 12.24 -10.40
CA GLU A 137 -6.60 13.31 -9.75
C GLU A 137 -6.42 13.32 -8.23
N PHE A 138 -6.29 12.14 -7.61
CA PHE A 138 -6.00 12.04 -6.16
C PHE A 138 -4.57 12.46 -5.80
N ILE A 139 -3.61 12.25 -6.70
CA ILE A 139 -2.20 12.60 -6.48
C ILE A 139 -1.97 14.12 -6.63
N TRP A 140 -2.66 14.78 -7.56
CA TRP A 140 -2.64 16.25 -7.66
C TRP A 140 -3.28 16.96 -6.47
N ALA A 141 -4.24 16.32 -5.78
CA ALA A 141 -4.90 16.90 -4.61
C ALA A 141 -4.03 16.91 -3.33
N LEU A 142 -2.87 16.25 -3.35
CA LEU A 142 -1.94 16.12 -2.22
C LEU A 142 -0.61 16.89 -2.42
N ALA A 143 -0.45 17.60 -3.54
CA ALA A 143 0.67 18.51 -3.82
C ALA A 143 0.22 19.97 -3.73
#